data_AF-A0A8R7PFV9-F1
#
_entry.id   AF-A0A8R7PFV9-F1
#
_cell.length_a   1.000
_cell.length_b   1.000
_cell.length_c   1.000
_cell.angle_alpha   90.00
_cell.angle_beta   90.00
_cell.angle_gamma   90.00
#
_symmetry.space_group_name_H-M   'P 1'
#
loop_
_entity.id
_entity.type
_entity.pdbx_description
1 polymer ?
#
loop_
_entity_poly.entity_id
_entity_poly.type
_entity_poly.pdbx_seq_one_letter_code
_entity_poly.pdbx_strand_id
1 'polypeptide(L)' 'MAATKEMGTGEEEIHGVLIIGGGICGLAIALPLHIKGIDSLVLEKAESLRATGAGISIKVNGWSALEQ' A
#
# COMPACT_ATOMS: atom_id res chain seq x y z
N MET A 1 -4.68 -32.90 16.39
CA MET A 1 -5.65 -31.89 15.90
C MET A 1 -5.80 -30.89 17.04
N ALA A 2 -5.32 -29.65 17.00
CA ALA A 2 -4.76 -28.82 15.95
C ALA A 2 -3.31 -28.44 16.28
N ALA A 3 -2.46 -28.37 15.26
CA ALA A 3 -1.11 -27.87 15.41
C ALA A 3 -1.16 -26.38 15.74
N THR A 4 -0.59 -26.03 16.89
CA THR A 4 -0.22 -24.67 17.25
C THR A 4 0.71 -24.15 16.18
N LYS A 5 0.31 -23.09 15.47
CA LYS A 5 1.18 -22.39 14.54
C LYS A 5 2.33 -21.80 15.35
N GLU A 6 3.53 -22.36 15.14
CA GLU A 6 4.80 -21.86 15.64
C GLU A 6 4.90 -20.35 15.34
N MET A 7 5.11 -19.56 16.39
CA MET A 7 5.45 -18.13 16.28
C MET A 7 6.91 -18.06 15.88
N GLY A 8 7.17 -18.03 14.58
CA GLY A 8 8.52 -17.86 14.06
C GLY A 8 9.12 -16.57 14.57
N THR A 9 10.17 -16.66 15.39
CA THR A 9 11.15 -15.59 15.55
C THR A 9 11.94 -15.49 14.25
N GLY A 10 11.40 -14.76 13.30
CA GLY A 10 12.08 -14.40 12.06
C GLY A 10 12.19 -12.90 12.01
N GLU A 11 13.42 -12.39 11.97
CA GLU A 11 13.67 -11.14 11.26
C GLU A 11 13.27 -11.40 9.80
N GLU A 12 11.98 -11.28 9.47
CA GLU A 12 11.55 -11.20 8.08
C GLU A 12 12.12 -9.89 7.56
N GLU A 13 13.30 -9.98 6.96
CA GLU A 13 13.91 -8.89 6.23
C GLU A 13 12.93 -8.52 5.12
N ILE A 14 12.24 -7.38 5.29
CA ILE A 14 11.29 -6.87 4.32
C ILE A 14 12.12 -6.40 3.12
N HIS A 15 12.41 -7.31 2.20
CA HIS A 15 13.02 -6.96 0.92
C HIS A 15 11.94 -6.30 0.05
N GLY A 16 12.01 -4.98 -0.09
CA GLY A 16 11.04 -4.23 -0.91
C GLY A 16 10.91 -2.77 -0.54
N VAL A 17 9.86 -2.13 -1.04
CA VAL A 17 9.54 -0.72 -0.76
C VAL A 17 8.54 -0.62 0.39
N LEU A 18 8.93 0.04 1.48
CA LEU A 18 8.01 0.37 2.57
C LEU A 18 7.29 1.70 2.30
N ILE A 19 5.97 1.68 2.30
CA ILE A 19 5.10 2.84 2.10
C ILE A 19 4.34 3.11 3.39
N ILE A 20 4.56 4.29 3.99
CA ILE A 20 3.86 4.71 5.20
C ILE A 20 2.69 5.63 4.83
N GLY A 21 1.47 5.17 5.12
CA GLY A 21 0.21 5.86 4.87
C GLY A 21 -0.61 5.22 3.75
N GLY A 22 -1.80 4.72 4.08
CA GLY A 22 -2.76 4.08 3.16
C GLY A 22 -3.74 5.06 2.50
N GLY A 23 -3.34 6.32 2.32
CA GLY A 23 -4.13 7.33 1.63
C GLY A 23 -3.98 7.28 0.10
N ILE A 24 -4.59 8.26 -0.60
CA ILE A 24 -4.57 8.35 -2.07
C ILE A 24 -3.13 8.26 -2.62
N CYS A 25 -2.18 9.02 -2.05
CA CYS A 25 -0.80 9.02 -2.51
C CYS A 25 -0.07 7.69 -2.26
N GLY A 26 -0.30 7.06 -1.11
CA GLY A 26 0.36 5.79 -0.75
C GLY A 26 -0.12 4.64 -1.63
N LEU A 27 -1.43 4.58 -1.89
CA LEU A 27 -1.99 3.60 -2.81
C LEU A 27 -1.60 3.88 -4.27
N ALA A 28 -1.54 5.16 -4.67
CA ALA A 28 -1.11 5.56 -6.01
C ALA A 28 0.33 5.15 -6.34
N ILE A 29 1.21 5.03 -5.34
CA ILE A 29 2.57 4.51 -5.55
C ILE A 29 2.67 2.99 -5.39
N ALA A 30 1.86 2.38 -4.51
CA ALA A 30 1.83 0.92 -4.36
C ALA A 30 1.39 0.21 -5.66
N LEU A 31 0.43 0.78 -6.39
CA LEU A 31 -0.10 0.21 -7.63
C LEU A 31 0.97 0.00 -8.73
N PRO A 32 1.73 1.01 -9.17
CA PRO A 32 2.75 0.81 -10.21
C PRO A 32 3.91 -0.09 -9.77
N LEU A 33 4.22 -0.15 -8.46
CA LEU A 33 5.20 -1.11 -7.94
C LEU A 33 4.69 -2.53 -8.11
N HIS A 34 3.43 -2.78 -7.74
CA HIS A 34 2.78 -4.08 -7.94
C HIS A 34 2.73 -4.49 -9.42
N ILE A 35 2.33 -3.56 -10.31
CA ILE A 35 2.30 -3.82 -11.77
C ILE A 35 3.68 -4.21 -12.31
N LYS A 36 4.75 -3.63 -11.76
CA LYS A 36 6.13 -3.92 -12.15
C LYS A 36 6.74 -5.14 -11.46
N GLY A 37 5.98 -5.85 -10.61
CA GLY A 37 6.48 -6.98 -9.84
C GLY A 37 7.51 -6.59 -8.78
N ILE A 38 7.47 -5.35 -8.30
CA ILE A 38 8.31 -4.87 -7.20
C ILE A 38 7.51 -5.02 -5.90
N ASP A 39 8.05 -5.81 -4.97
CA ASP A 39 7.43 -6.01 -3.67
C ASP A 39 7.36 -4.71 -2.87
N SER A 40 6.18 -4.43 -2.33
CA SER A 40 5.94 -3.27 -1.48
C SER A 40 5.00 -3.59 -0.34
N LEU A 41 5.24 -2.96 0.80
CA LEU A 41 4.42 -3.08 2.01
C LEU A 41 3.84 -1.71 2.36
N VAL A 42 2.51 -1.61 2.41
CA VAL A 42 1.82 -0.39 2.84
C VAL A 42 1.40 -0.54 4.30
N LEU A 43 1.83 0.39 5.15
CA LEU A 43 1.42 0.46 6.55
C LEU A 43 0.53 1.68 6.76
N GLU A 44 -0.64 1.48 7.39
CA GLU A 44 -1.56 2.57 7.75
C GLU A 44 -1.84 2.50 9.25
N LYS A 45 -1.92 3.67 9.89
CA LYS A 45 -2.22 3.77 11.32
C LYS A 45 -3.69 3.48 11.61
N ALA A 46 -4.59 3.92 10.73
CA ALA A 46 -6.01 3.68 10.88
C ALA A 46 -6.33 2.18 10.80
N GLU A 47 -7.20 1.72 11.69
CA GLU A 47 -7.67 0.32 11.74
C GLU A 47 -8.41 -0.09 10.45
N SER A 48 -9.00 0.88 9.75
CA SER A 48 -9.69 0.68 8.49
C SER A 48 -9.48 1.83 7.51
N LEU A 49 -9.61 1.53 6.21
CA LEU A 49 -9.64 2.54 5.17
C LEU A 49 -10.90 3.38 5.31
N ARG A 50 -10.75 4.69 5.14
CA ARG A 50 -11.84 5.66 5.23
C ARG A 50 -12.00 6.35 3.88
N ALA A 51 -13.23 6.42 3.39
CA ALA A 51 -13.58 7.18 2.18
C ALA A 51 -13.84 8.67 2.47
N THR A 52 -13.89 9.05 3.76
CA THR A 52 -14.17 10.43 4.18
C THR A 52 -12.93 11.30 4.06
N GLY A 53 -13.05 12.46 3.42
CA GLY A 53 -11.96 13.44 3.28
C GLY A 53 -12.43 14.73 2.61
N ALA A 54 -11.48 15.63 2.35
CA ALA A 54 -11.71 16.79 1.49
C ALA A 54 -11.56 16.41 0.01
N GLY A 55 -12.25 17.12 -0.88
CA GLY A 55 -12.07 16.95 -2.32
C GLY A 55 -10.71 17.47 -2.78
N ILE A 56 -10.10 16.78 -3.76
CA ILE A 56 -8.89 17.24 -4.44
C ILE A 56 -9.18 17.39 -5.94
N SER A 57 -8.60 18.41 -6.56
CA SER A 57 -8.65 18.58 -8.01
C SER A 57 -7.46 17.87 -8.65
N ILE A 58 -7.74 16.91 -9.53
CA ILE A 58 -6.73 16.24 -10.36
C ILE A 58 -6.59 17.00 -11.68
N LYS A 59 -5.37 17.48 -11.99
CA LYS A 59 -5.08 18.11 -13.29
C LYS A 59 -4.99 17.05 -14.39
N VAL A 60 -5.03 17.49 -15.65
CA VAL A 60 -5.02 16.61 -16.84
C VAL A 60 -3.92 15.54 -16.79
N ASN A 61 -2.70 15.94 -16.41
CA ASN A 61 -1.58 14.99 -16.29
C ASN A 61 -1.80 13.91 -15.21
N GLY A 62 -2.48 14.25 -14.11
CA GLY A 62 -2.87 13.28 -13.09
C GLY A 62 -3.99 12.36 -13.55
N TRP A 63 -4.92 12.86 -14.36
CA TRP A 63 -6.00 12.04 -14.94
C TRP A 63 -5.44 11.01 -15.92
N SER A 64 -4.55 11.42 -16.82
CA SER A 64 -3.85 10.50 -17.74
C SER A 64 -2.99 9.44 -17.03
N ALA A 65 -2.50 9.73 -15.81
CA ALA A 65 -1.79 8.74 -15.01
C ALA A 65 -2.70 7.69 -14.35
N LEU A 66 -4.01 7.98 -14.21
CA LEU A 66 -5.00 7.05 -13.62
C LEU A 66 -5.65 6.12 -14.64
N GLU A 67 -5.65 6.47 -15.93
CA GLU A 67 -6.26 5.66 -17.00
C GLU A 67 -5.36 4.51 -17.52
N GLN A 68 -4.08 4.51 -17.14
CA GLN A 68 -3.07 3.52 -17.58
C GLN A 68 -3.08 2.26 -16.72
#